data_AF-A0A7W7F6D3-F1
#
_entry.id   AF-A0A7W7F6D3-F1
#
_cell.length_a   1.000
_cell.length_b   1.000
_cell.length_c   1.000
_cell.angle_alpha   90.00
_cell.angle_beta   90.00
_cell.angle_gamma   90.00
#
_symmetry.space_group_name_H-M   'P 1'
#
loop_
_entity.id
_entity.type
_entity.pdbx_description
1 polymer ?
#
loop_
_entity_poly.entity_id
_entity_poly.type
_entity_poly.pdbx_seq_one_letter_code
_entity_poly.pdbx_strand_id
1 'polypeptide(L)'
;MAIIGPLKLKAQIFCGGEPAIGPGKADLLEAIDREGSISGAGRALGMSYRRTWLLVDSLNRCWKERVVETTAGGGADKGARLTLFGRALLGRYRAFEAKLAEVTADPAYRDLLALLRDEPLPPHT
;
A
#
# COMPACT_ATOMS: atom_id res chain seq x y z
N MET A 1 4.98 3.16 -1.34
CA MET A 1 5.12 4.53 -0.81
C MET A 1 5.91 5.32 -1.84
N ALA A 2 5.33 6.36 -2.44
CA ALA A 2 6.05 7.18 -3.41
C ALA A 2 6.84 8.27 -2.67
N ILE A 3 8.16 8.20 -2.77
CA ILE A 3 9.06 9.33 -2.49
C ILE A 3 9.37 9.93 -3.84
N ILE A 4 9.02 11.20 -4.05
CA ILE A 4 9.25 11.89 -5.32
C ILE A 4 10.09 13.12 -4.99
N GLY A 5 11.39 13.01 -5.22
CA GLY A 5 12.35 13.99 -4.67
C GLY A 5 12.22 14.07 -3.13
N PRO A 6 12.29 15.27 -2.53
CA PRO A 6 12.10 15.43 -1.08
C PRO A 6 10.63 15.37 -0.64
N LEU A 7 9.67 15.23 -1.56
CA LEU A 7 8.26 15.14 -1.21
C LEU A 7 7.86 13.71 -0.87
N LYS A 8 7.32 13.54 0.35
CA LYS A 8 6.74 12.29 0.81
C LYS A 8 5.21 12.39 0.81
N LEU A 9 4.58 11.76 -0.18
CA LEU A 9 3.12 11.62 -0.23
C LEU A 9 2.70 10.23 0.22
N LYS A 10 1.67 10.19 1.07
CA LYS A 10 1.04 8.94 1.51
C LYS A 10 -0.46 9.02 1.26
N ALA A 11 -0.89 8.46 0.13
CA ALA A 11 -2.29 8.31 -0.20
C ALA A 11 -2.91 7.20 0.67
N GLN A 12 -3.75 7.56 1.63
CA GLN A 12 -4.42 6.61 2.51
C GLN A 12 -5.92 6.88 2.53
N ILE A 13 -6.70 5.86 2.20
CA ILE A 13 -8.17 5.92 2.15
C ILE A 13 -8.69 5.19 3.38
N PHE A 14 -9.71 5.76 4.02
CA PHE A 14 -10.32 5.26 5.24
C PHE A 14 -11.75 4.78 5.00
N CYS A 15 -12.15 3.74 5.74
CA CYS A 15 -13.53 3.28 5.88
C CYS A 15 -13.94 3.52 7.34
N GLY A 16 -14.62 4.64 7.60
CA GLY A 16 -14.80 5.13 8.97
C GLY A 16 -13.45 5.42 9.63
N GLY A 17 -13.20 4.82 10.80
CA GLY A 17 -11.92 4.94 11.52
C GLY A 17 -10.82 3.96 11.08
N GLU A 18 -11.12 3.02 10.19
CA GLU A 18 -10.20 1.95 9.78
C GLU A 18 -9.50 2.34 8.46
N PRO A 19 -8.17 2.24 8.35
CA PRO A 19 -7.49 2.51 7.08
C PRO A 19 -7.80 1.41 6.04
N ALA A 20 -8.67 1.70 5.07
CA ALA A 20 -9.14 0.74 4.07
C ALA A 20 -8.03 0.32 3.09
N ILE A 21 -7.27 1.28 2.56
CA ILE A 21 -6.09 1.02 1.72
C ILE A 21 -5.08 2.15 1.85
N GLY A 22 -3.83 1.81 1.65
CA GLY A 22 -2.69 2.71 1.63
C GLY A 22 -1.48 1.95 1.08
N PRO A 23 -0.28 2.55 1.04
CA PRO A 23 0.82 1.96 0.28
C PRO A 23 1.19 0.57 0.79
N GLY A 24 1.29 0.39 2.11
CA GLY A 24 1.62 -0.92 2.68
C GLY A 24 0.54 -2.00 2.50
N LYS A 25 -0.75 -1.62 2.37
CA LYS A 25 -1.80 -2.58 2.04
C LYS A 25 -1.77 -2.92 0.56
N ALA A 26 -1.45 -1.98 -0.32
CA ALA A 26 -1.25 -2.24 -1.74
C ALA A 26 -0.03 -3.14 -2.00
N ASP A 27 1.09 -2.86 -1.34
CA ASP A 27 2.30 -3.69 -1.38
C ASP A 27 2.00 -5.12 -0.89
N LEU A 28 1.14 -5.27 0.13
CA LEU A 28 0.66 -6.56 0.60
C LEU A 28 -0.20 -7.30 -0.44
N LEU A 29 -1.10 -6.60 -1.15
CA LEU A 29 -1.90 -7.22 -2.21
C LEU A 29 -1.02 -7.73 -3.35
N GLU A 30 -0.01 -6.97 -3.77
CA GLU A 30 0.97 -7.39 -4.78
C GLU A 30 1.78 -8.60 -4.31
N ALA A 31 2.22 -8.60 -3.05
CA ALA A 31 2.93 -9.73 -2.47
C ALA A 31 2.03 -10.97 -2.38
N ILE A 32 0.74 -10.84 -2.07
CA ILE A 32 -0.17 -11.99 -2.09
C ILE A 32 -0.34 -12.54 -3.51
N ASP A 33 -0.48 -11.68 -4.52
CA ASP A 33 -0.63 -12.11 -5.92
C ASP A 33 0.64 -12.84 -6.42
N ARG A 34 1.83 -12.41 -5.99
CA ARG A 34 3.12 -13.04 -6.32
C ARG A 34 3.39 -14.34 -5.53
N GLU A 35 3.20 -14.31 -4.22
CA GLU A 35 3.61 -15.41 -3.32
C GLU A 35 2.52 -16.48 -3.16
N GLY A 36 1.28 -16.20 -3.58
CA GLY A 36 0.14 -17.12 -3.48
C GLY A 36 -0.28 -17.46 -2.05
N SER A 37 0.22 -16.77 -1.02
CA SER A 37 -0.10 -17.05 0.37
C SER A 37 0.09 -15.83 1.28
N ILE A 38 -0.71 -15.72 2.35
CA ILE A 38 -0.57 -14.67 3.37
C ILE A 38 0.78 -14.78 4.09
N SER A 39 1.22 -15.99 4.42
CA SER A 39 2.50 -16.20 5.12
C SER A 39 3.71 -15.90 4.24
N GLY A 40 3.66 -16.26 2.95
CA GLY A 40 4.67 -15.88 1.97
C GLY A 40 4.76 -14.37 1.80
N ALA A 41 3.63 -13.70 1.60
CA ALA A 41 3.57 -12.24 1.48
C ALA A 41 4.10 -11.53 2.73
N GLY A 42 3.74 -12.01 3.93
CA GLY A 42 4.26 -11.49 5.20
C GLY A 42 5.78 -11.58 5.29
N ARG A 43 6.36 -12.76 4.97
CA ARG A 43 7.82 -12.94 4.96
C ARG A 43 8.51 -12.04 3.94
N ALA A 44 7.97 -11.94 2.73
CA ALA A 44 8.52 -11.10 1.67
C ALA A 44 8.55 -9.62 2.04
N LEU A 45 7.63 -9.18 2.91
CA LEU A 45 7.53 -7.79 3.38
C LEU A 45 8.13 -7.58 4.78
N GLY A 46 8.82 -8.57 5.36
CA GLY A 46 9.40 -8.46 6.71
C GLY A 46 8.36 -8.28 7.82
N MET A 47 7.12 -8.75 7.62
CA MET A 47 6.02 -8.62 8.57
C MET A 47 5.73 -9.94 9.28
N SER A 48 5.31 -9.85 10.55
CA SER A 48 4.81 -11.02 11.26
C SER A 48 3.52 -11.55 10.63
N TYR A 49 3.27 -12.85 10.76
CA TYR A 49 2.04 -13.46 10.25
C TYR A 49 0.79 -12.76 10.82
N ARG A 50 0.76 -12.50 12.13
CA ARG A 50 -0.35 -11.81 12.80
C ARG A 50 -0.61 -10.43 12.18
N ARG A 51 0.43 -9.63 11.95
CA ARG A 51 0.28 -8.31 11.32
C ARG A 51 -0.27 -8.43 9.90
N THR A 52 0.25 -9.38 9.13
CA THR A 52 -0.19 -9.62 7.75
C THR A 52 -1.66 -10.02 7.69
N TRP A 53 -2.07 -10.93 8.57
CA TRP A 53 -3.46 -11.36 8.68
C TRP A 53 -4.41 -10.22 9.05
N LEU A 54 -4.05 -9.38 10.04
CA LEU A 54 -4.86 -8.21 10.43
C LEU A 54 -5.04 -7.21 9.28
N LEU A 55 -4.00 -7.02 8.45
CA LEU A 55 -4.11 -6.17 7.26
C LEU A 55 -5.05 -6.77 6.21
N VAL A 56 -5.00 -8.08 5.98
CA VAL A 56 -5.91 -8.79 5.07
C VAL A 56 -7.35 -8.77 5.59
N ASP A 57 -7.56 -8.96 6.88
CA ASP A 57 -8.89 -8.86 7.51
C ASP A 57 -9.48 -7.46 7.34
N SER A 58 -8.69 -6.43 7.67
CA SER A 58 -9.04 -5.02 7.44
C SER A 58 -9.42 -4.76 5.96
N LEU A 59 -8.62 -5.24 5.01
CA LEU A 59 -8.94 -5.17 3.58
C LEU A 59 -10.29 -5.83 3.27
N ASN A 60 -10.55 -7.05 3.74
CA ASN A 60 -11.80 -7.74 3.43
C ASN A 60 -13.05 -7.11 4.06
N ARG A 61 -12.92 -6.35 5.17
CA ARG A 61 -14.05 -5.70 5.84
C ARG A 61 -14.33 -4.28 5.37
N CYS A 62 -13.34 -3.59 4.80
CA CYS A 62 -13.49 -2.18 4.37
C CYS A 62 -14.13 -1.99 2.99
N TRP A 63 -14.29 -3.05 2.20
CA TRP A 63 -14.78 -2.96 0.82
C TRP A 63 -16.07 -3.75 0.62
N LYS A 64 -16.80 -3.38 -0.45
CA LYS A 64 -18.11 -3.98 -0.79
C LYS A 64 -18.02 -5.48 -1.09
N GLU A 65 -16.86 -5.93 -1.54
CA GLU A 65 -16.55 -7.32 -1.83
C GLU A 65 -15.23 -7.71 -1.17
N ARG A 66 -15.04 -9.01 -0.96
CA ARG A 66 -13.77 -9.52 -0.47
C ARG A 66 -12.65 -9.17 -1.45
N VAL A 67 -11.55 -8.66 -0.91
CA VAL A 67 -10.33 -8.31 -1.66
C VAL A 67 -9.42 -9.52 -1.81
N VAL A 68 -9.33 -10.34 -0.75
CA VAL A 68 -8.49 -11.54 -0.68
C VAL A 68 -9.34 -12.74 -0.30
N GLU A 69 -9.25 -13.78 -1.10
CA GLU A 69 -9.81 -15.10 -0.81
C GLU A 69 -8.72 -16.04 -0.30
N THR A 70 -9.10 -16.94 0.60
CA THR A 70 -8.21 -17.94 1.20
C THR A 70 -8.84 -19.31 1.03
N THR A 71 -8.13 -20.24 0.40
CA THR A 71 -8.58 -21.63 0.27
C THR A 71 -8.02 -22.44 1.44
N ALA A 72 -8.90 -23.04 2.24
CA ALA A 72 -8.49 -23.96 3.30
C ALA A 72 -8.27 -25.38 2.71
N GLY A 73 -7.17 -26.05 3.07
CA GLY A 73 -6.87 -27.44 2.67
C GLY A 73 -5.43 -27.70 2.21
N GLY A 74 -5.01 -28.96 2.17
CA GLY A 74 -3.62 -29.39 1.95
C GLY A 74 -3.12 -29.56 0.50
N GLY A 75 -3.93 -29.19 -0.51
CA GLY A 75 -3.65 -29.45 -1.94
C GLY A 75 -2.88 -28.37 -2.70
N ALA A 76 -2.80 -28.47 -4.03
CA ALA A 76 -2.12 -27.51 -4.93
C ALA A 76 -2.79 -26.12 -4.96
N ASP A 77 -4.08 -26.04 -4.60
CA ASP A 77 -4.86 -24.80 -4.55
C ASP A 77 -4.87 -24.10 -3.19
N LYS A 78 -3.99 -24.52 -2.27
CA LYS A 78 -3.84 -23.91 -0.95
C LYS A 78 -3.22 -22.53 -1.03
N GLY A 79 -3.70 -21.61 -0.19
CA GLY A 79 -3.08 -20.30 -0.03
C GLY A 79 -4.07 -19.16 -0.06
N ALA A 80 -3.61 -18.02 -0.56
CA ALA A 80 -4.39 -16.80 -0.63
C ALA A 80 -4.17 -16.11 -1.97
N ARG A 81 -5.25 -15.59 -2.55
CA ARG A 81 -5.23 -14.92 -3.85
C ARG A 81 -6.07 -13.66 -3.80
N LEU A 82 -5.74 -12.72 -4.66
CA LEU A 82 -6.63 -11.60 -4.92
C LEU A 82 -7.87 -12.10 -5.66
N THR A 83 -9.04 -11.64 -5.22
CA THR A 83 -10.26 -11.77 -6.01
C THR A 83 -10.17 -10.88 -7.25
N LEU A 84 -11.11 -11.02 -8.19
CA LEU A 84 -11.22 -10.08 -9.31
C LEU A 84 -11.42 -8.63 -8.82
N PHE A 85 -12.28 -8.46 -7.80
CA PHE A 85 -12.46 -7.17 -7.15
C PHE A 85 -11.14 -6.65 -6.54
N GLY A 86 -10.38 -7.51 -5.86
CA GLY A 86 -9.12 -7.13 -5.23
C GLY A 86 -8.04 -6.68 -6.21
N ARG A 87 -7.88 -7.38 -7.34
CA ARG A 87 -6.98 -6.95 -8.43
C ARG A 87 -7.40 -5.61 -9.01
N ALA A 88 -8.70 -5.43 -9.25
CA ALA A 88 -9.24 -4.20 -9.82
C ALA A 88 -9.14 -3.02 -8.82
N LEU A 89 -9.26 -3.27 -7.51
CA LEU A 89 -9.02 -2.29 -6.45
C LEU A 89 -7.55 -1.87 -6.42
N LEU A 90 -6.62 -2.83 -6.40
CA LEU A 90 -5.18 -2.58 -6.39
C LEU A 90 -4.76 -1.71 -7.59
N GLY A 91 -5.22 -2.08 -8.80
CA GLY A 91 -4.92 -1.31 -10.01
C GLY A 91 -5.42 0.14 -9.94
N ARG A 92 -6.65 0.36 -9.44
CA ARG A 92 -7.20 1.71 -9.25
C ARG A 92 -6.42 2.52 -8.23
N TYR A 93 -6.00 1.89 -7.13
CA TYR A 93 -5.20 2.54 -6.11
C TYR A 93 -3.82 2.95 -6.65
N ARG A 94 -3.12 2.07 -7.39
CA ARG A 94 -1.83 2.40 -8.00
C ARG A 94 -1.93 3.50 -9.05
N ALA A 95 -2.98 3.48 -9.87
CA ALA A 95 -3.25 4.56 -10.82
C ALA A 95 -3.52 5.89 -10.10
N PHE A 96 -4.22 5.87 -8.97
CA PHE A 96 -4.43 7.05 -8.14
C PHE A 96 -3.13 7.56 -7.50
N GLU A 97 -2.28 6.68 -6.95
CA GLU A 97 -0.95 7.06 -6.46
C GLU A 97 -0.09 7.70 -7.56
N ALA A 98 -0.11 7.15 -8.78
CA ALA A 98 0.61 7.71 -9.92
C ALA A 98 0.12 9.12 -10.28
N LYS A 99 -1.21 9.35 -10.28
CA LYS A 99 -1.77 10.70 -10.51
C LYS A 99 -1.37 11.70 -9.43
N LEU A 100 -1.34 11.28 -8.17
CA LEU A 100 -0.86 12.15 -7.10
C LEU A 100 0.62 12.51 -7.27
N ALA A 101 1.41 11.64 -7.89
CA ALA A 101 2.82 11.92 -8.17
C ALA A 101 3.01 13.08 -9.14
N GLU A 102 2.04 13.32 -10.03
CA GLU A 102 2.07 14.42 -11.00
C GLU A 102 2.05 15.80 -10.34
N VAL A 103 1.67 15.92 -9.05
CA VAL A 103 1.78 17.19 -8.29
C VAL A 103 3.21 17.72 -8.25
N THR A 104 4.20 16.86 -8.44
CA THR A 104 5.61 17.27 -8.50
C THR A 104 5.97 18.04 -9.76
N ALA A 105 5.08 18.08 -10.76
CA ALA A 105 5.22 18.96 -11.91
C ALA A 105 4.66 20.38 -11.66
N ASP A 106 3.95 20.61 -10.55
CA ASP A 106 3.36 21.90 -10.22
C ASP A 106 4.45 22.96 -9.98
N PRO A 107 4.36 24.16 -10.59
CA PRO A 107 5.30 25.26 -10.34
C PRO A 107 5.46 25.60 -8.86
N ALA A 108 4.38 25.55 -8.06
CA ALA A 108 4.44 25.83 -6.63
C ALA A 108 5.32 24.82 -5.88
N TYR A 109 5.36 23.56 -6.32
CA TYR A 109 6.29 22.58 -5.75
C TYR A 109 7.74 22.95 -6.08
N ARG A 110 8.04 23.33 -7.32
CA ARG A 110 9.37 23.80 -7.73
C ARG A 110 9.83 25.01 -6.92
N ASP A 111 8.94 25.98 -6.72
CA ASP A 111 9.24 27.19 -5.96
C ASP A 111 9.58 26.86 -4.50
N LEU A 112 8.85 25.93 -3.87
CA LEU A 112 9.20 25.42 -2.53
C LEU A 112 10.57 24.74 -2.50
N LEU A 113 10.91 23.95 -3.53
CA LEU A 113 12.22 23.30 -3.61
C LEU A 113 13.37 24.31 -3.75
N ALA A 114 13.15 25.42 -4.45
CA ALA A 114 14.16 26.48 -4.59
C ALA A 114 14.45 27.20 -3.26
N LEU A 115 13.56 27.10 -2.27
CA LEU A 115 13.75 27.63 -0.92
C LEU A 115 14.42 26.63 0.05
N LEU A 116 14.54 25.36 -0.36
CA LEU A 116 15.09 24.30 0.49
C LEU A 116 16.63 24.40 0.54
N ARG A 117 17.21 24.19 1.72
CA ARG A 117 18.65 24.03 1.87
C ARG A 117 19.08 22.65 1.38
N ASP A 118 20.31 22.55 0.88
CA ASP A 118 20.91 21.25 0.54
C ASP A 118 21.07 20.35 1.79
N GLU A 119 21.40 20.97 2.94
CA GLU A 119 21.54 20.29 4.23
C GLU A 119 20.87 21.09 5.37
N PRO A 120 20.27 20.40 6.36
CA PRO A 120 19.72 21.05 7.54
C PRO A 120 20.84 21.65 8.40
N LEU A 121 20.60 22.82 8.99
CA LEU A 121 21.48 23.36 10.02
C LEU A 121 21.50 22.43 11.24
N PRO A 122 22.60 22.38 12.01
CA PRO A 122 22.61 21.66 13.27
C PRO A 122 21.50 22.21 14.20
N PRO A 123 20.87 21.35 15.03
CA PRO A 123 19.89 21.81 16.00
C PRO A 123 20.55 22.83 16.94
N HIS A 124 19.82 23.89 17.28
CA HIS A 124 20.28 24.82 18.31
C HIS A 124 20.24 24.11 19.66
N THR A 125 21.41 23.92 20.27
CA THR A 125 21.57 23.43 21.64
C THR A 125 21.15 24.49 22.66
#